data_AF-A0A1H9ML32-F1
#
_entry.id   AF-A0A1H9ML32-F1
#
_cell.length_a   1.000
_cell.length_b   1.000
_cell.length_c   1.000
_cell.angle_alpha   90.00
_cell.angle_beta   90.00
_cell.angle_gamma   90.00
#
_symmetry.space_group_name_H-M   'P 1'
#
loop_
_entity.id
_entity.type
_entity.pdbx_description
1 polymer ?
#
loop_
_entity_poly.entity_id
_entity_poly.type
_entity_poly.pdbx_seq_one_letter_code
_entity_poly.pdbx_strand_id
1 'polypeptide(L)'
;MESNYSNLVQTYFKAYETKERATLEKLLSEEFTFSSPVDDQINRETYLERCWPSSKDIDKYHIHNLFTDGNEAFVRYDCFLNSGVNFQNMERFRFSDNQITAIIVYFGFDFRKDTFAELRAKRFNDAFASGNVDYIIGNTANDVSWHLVGADELRGRESVNKMLEPMRGVVPKEYKTNNILIHGNKAVVEGTMIMPKANGEYQSYAYCDVYTFDQSNKETIKDLTAYLIELPNEKEKKTN
;
A
#
# COMPACT_ATOMS: atom_id res chain seq x y z
N MET A 1 -3.60 -24.96 -36.79
CA MET A 1 -4.24 -23.66 -36.51
C MET A 1 -3.30 -22.92 -35.59
N GLU A 2 -2.80 -21.76 -35.98
CA GLU A 2 -2.05 -20.92 -35.04
C GLU A 2 -2.98 -20.58 -33.89
N SER A 3 -2.60 -20.97 -32.68
CA SER A 3 -3.33 -20.60 -31.47
C SER A 3 -3.28 -19.09 -31.33
N ASN A 4 -4.41 -18.42 -31.51
CA ASN A 4 -4.50 -16.98 -31.30
C ASN A 4 -4.72 -16.72 -29.81
N TYR A 5 -3.68 -16.89 -28.99
CA TYR A 5 -3.74 -16.67 -27.55
C TYR A 5 -4.14 -15.25 -27.20
N SER A 6 -3.84 -14.27 -28.05
CA SER A 6 -4.36 -12.91 -27.94
C SER A 6 -5.90 -12.85 -27.96
N ASN A 7 -6.57 -13.65 -28.80
CA ASN A 7 -8.04 -13.75 -28.79
C ASN A 7 -8.56 -14.39 -27.50
N LEU A 8 -7.85 -15.37 -26.93
CA LEU A 8 -8.25 -15.97 -25.64
C LEU A 8 -8.17 -14.95 -24.51
N VAL A 9 -7.08 -14.17 -24.44
CA VAL A 9 -6.93 -13.08 -23.46
C VAL A 9 -8.03 -12.03 -23.64
N GLN A 10 -8.33 -11.62 -24.87
CA GLN A 10 -9.43 -10.67 -25.13
C GLN A 10 -10.79 -11.24 -24.71
N THR A 11 -11.04 -12.53 -24.96
CA THR A 11 -12.27 -13.21 -24.55
C THR A 11 -12.37 -13.31 -23.02
N TYR A 12 -11.25 -13.53 -22.33
CA TYR A 12 -11.17 -13.52 -20.87
C TYR A 12 -11.62 -12.17 -20.29
N PHE A 13 -11.04 -11.05 -20.76
CA PHE A 13 -11.47 -9.72 -20.33
C PHE A 13 -12.93 -9.45 -20.70
N LYS A 14 -13.34 -9.86 -21.90
CA LYS A 14 -14.73 -9.66 -22.35
C LYS A 14 -15.74 -10.38 -21.46
N ALA A 15 -15.43 -11.59 -21.02
CA ALA A 15 -16.28 -12.35 -20.11
C ALA A 15 -16.50 -11.63 -18.77
N TYR A 16 -15.48 -10.94 -18.25
CA TYR A 16 -15.63 -10.07 -17.07
C TYR A 16 -16.51 -8.85 -17.37
N GLU A 17 -16.32 -8.17 -18.51
CA GLU A 17 -17.16 -7.02 -18.91
C GLU A 17 -18.62 -7.40 -19.11
N THR A 18 -18.91 -8.56 -19.69
CA THR A 18 -20.27 -9.03 -20.01
C THR A 18 -20.87 -9.93 -18.93
N LYS A 19 -20.09 -10.24 -17.87
CA LYS A 19 -20.50 -11.08 -16.74
C LYS A 19 -20.88 -12.50 -17.19
N GLU A 20 -20.24 -12.99 -18.25
CA GLU A 20 -20.45 -14.32 -18.83
C GLU A 20 -19.57 -15.37 -18.15
N ARG A 21 -19.99 -15.81 -16.96
CA ARG A 21 -19.25 -16.80 -16.16
C ARG A 21 -18.95 -18.08 -16.95
N ALA A 22 -19.93 -18.59 -17.72
CA ALA A 22 -19.77 -19.81 -18.49
C ALA A 22 -18.71 -19.70 -19.59
N THR A 23 -18.52 -18.50 -20.16
CA THR A 23 -17.46 -18.21 -21.13
C THR A 23 -16.10 -18.23 -20.42
N LEU A 24 -15.98 -17.56 -19.28
CA LEU A 24 -14.76 -17.58 -18.47
C LEU A 24 -14.36 -19.01 -18.07
N GLU A 25 -15.30 -19.78 -17.53
CA GLU A 25 -15.03 -21.14 -17.04
C GLU A 25 -14.51 -22.06 -18.15
N LYS A 26 -14.97 -21.91 -19.40
CA LYS A 26 -14.47 -22.70 -20.54
C LYS A 26 -13.04 -22.34 -20.94
N LEU A 27 -12.63 -21.09 -20.71
CA LEU A 27 -11.27 -20.63 -21.02
C LEU A 27 -10.24 -21.19 -20.04
N LEU A 28 -10.63 -21.47 -18.79
CA LEU A 28 -9.72 -21.99 -17.76
C LEU A 28 -9.58 -23.50 -17.86
N SER A 29 -8.35 -24.01 -17.84
CA SER A 29 -8.08 -25.45 -17.75
C SER A 29 -8.50 -26.03 -16.39
N GLU A 30 -8.62 -27.35 -16.28
CA GLU A 30 -8.88 -28.02 -15.00
C GLU A 30 -7.75 -27.76 -13.98
N GLU A 31 -6.49 -27.79 -14.42
CA GLU A 31 -5.29 -27.55 -13.59
C GLU A 31 -4.95 -26.05 -13.42
N PHE A 32 -5.92 -25.15 -13.58
CA PHE A 32 -5.67 -23.71 -13.57
C PHE A 32 -5.18 -23.21 -12.20
N THR A 33 -4.17 -22.34 -12.23
CA THR A 33 -3.64 -21.63 -11.06
C THR A 33 -3.68 -20.11 -11.22
N PHE A 34 -3.94 -19.40 -10.13
CA PHE A 34 -3.97 -17.94 -10.10
C PHE A 34 -3.05 -17.41 -8.99
N SER A 35 -2.34 -16.32 -9.27
CA SER A 35 -1.57 -15.58 -8.27
C SER A 35 -1.74 -14.08 -8.44
N SER A 36 -1.73 -13.36 -7.33
CA SER A 36 -1.73 -11.90 -7.23
C SER A 36 -0.93 -11.48 -5.99
N PRO A 37 -0.74 -10.17 -5.71
CA PRO A 37 -0.11 -9.76 -4.45
C PRO A 37 -0.83 -10.24 -3.18
N VAL A 38 -2.10 -10.67 -3.27
CA VAL A 38 -2.91 -11.12 -2.12
C VAL A 38 -3.34 -12.59 -2.17
N ASP A 39 -3.10 -13.28 -3.29
CA ASP A 39 -3.41 -14.71 -3.47
C ASP A 39 -2.17 -15.43 -4.04
N ASP A 40 -1.78 -16.55 -3.44
CA ASP A 40 -0.64 -17.36 -3.90
C ASP A 40 -1.13 -18.72 -4.43
N GLN A 41 -0.95 -18.93 -5.74
CA GLN A 41 -1.23 -20.18 -6.47
C GLN A 41 -2.58 -20.86 -6.13
N ILE A 42 -3.65 -20.07 -6.00
CA ILE A 42 -4.99 -20.61 -5.75
C ILE A 42 -5.51 -21.39 -6.96
N ASN A 43 -6.29 -22.44 -6.72
CA ASN A 43 -6.88 -23.28 -7.76
C ASN A 43 -8.11 -22.62 -8.44
N ARG A 44 -8.59 -23.24 -9.51
CA ARG A 44 -9.76 -22.78 -10.30
C ARG A 44 -11.03 -22.54 -9.47
N GLU A 45 -11.36 -23.44 -8.56
CA GLU A 45 -12.55 -23.30 -7.71
C GLU A 45 -12.43 -22.07 -6.81
N THR A 46 -11.32 -21.96 -6.09
CA THR A 46 -11.03 -20.82 -5.19
C THR A 46 -10.98 -19.51 -5.97
N TYR A 47 -10.42 -19.51 -7.19
CA TYR A 47 -10.41 -18.34 -8.07
C TYR A 47 -11.84 -17.89 -8.45
N LEU A 48 -12.71 -18.82 -8.81
CA LEU A 48 -14.12 -18.52 -9.14
C LEU A 48 -14.90 -18.04 -7.92
N GLU A 49 -14.56 -18.50 -6.71
CA GLU A 49 -15.18 -18.01 -5.48
C GLU A 49 -14.72 -16.60 -5.10
N ARG A 50 -13.42 -16.32 -5.21
CA ARG A 50 -12.81 -15.07 -4.73
C ARG A 50 -12.78 -13.96 -5.76
N CYS A 51 -12.36 -14.27 -6.99
CA CYS A 51 -12.05 -13.26 -8.01
C CYS A 51 -13.24 -12.95 -8.91
N TRP A 52 -14.05 -13.95 -9.29
CA TRP A 52 -15.20 -13.73 -10.18
C TRP A 52 -16.27 -12.76 -9.64
N PRO A 53 -16.59 -12.71 -8.32
CA PRO A 53 -17.57 -11.76 -7.80
C PRO A 53 -17.29 -10.30 -8.16
N SER A 54 -16.02 -9.91 -8.33
CA SER A 54 -15.61 -8.56 -8.73
C SER A 54 -16.13 -8.14 -10.12
N SER A 55 -16.49 -9.10 -10.99
CA SER A 55 -17.12 -8.81 -12.30
C SER A 55 -18.35 -7.93 -12.18
N LYS A 56 -19.08 -7.98 -11.07
CA LYS A 56 -20.27 -7.15 -10.82
C LYS A 56 -19.95 -5.65 -10.78
N ASP A 57 -18.76 -5.30 -10.30
CA ASP A 57 -18.33 -3.92 -10.13
C ASP A 57 -17.60 -3.38 -11.36
N ILE A 58 -17.15 -4.25 -12.26
CA ILE A 58 -16.42 -3.89 -13.47
C ILE A 58 -17.38 -3.33 -14.53
N ASP A 59 -17.06 -2.16 -15.06
CA ASP A 59 -17.69 -1.57 -16.25
C ASP A 59 -17.01 -2.12 -17.51
N LYS A 60 -15.73 -1.80 -17.70
CA LYS A 60 -14.96 -2.13 -18.91
C LYS A 60 -13.46 -2.20 -18.67
N TYR A 61 -12.76 -2.84 -19.59
CA TYR A 61 -11.31 -2.83 -19.69
C TYR A 61 -10.84 -2.02 -20.91
N HIS A 62 -9.72 -1.34 -20.77
CA HIS A 62 -8.97 -0.76 -21.87
C HIS A 62 -7.61 -1.45 -21.95
N ILE A 63 -7.41 -2.33 -22.92
CA ILE A 63 -6.13 -3.01 -23.14
C ILE A 63 -5.17 -2.07 -23.84
N HIS A 64 -4.06 -1.72 -23.18
CA HIS A 64 -2.99 -0.88 -23.75
C HIS A 64 -2.01 -1.68 -24.58
N ASN A 65 -1.65 -2.85 -24.08
CA ASN A 65 -0.65 -3.72 -24.67
C ASN A 65 -1.08 -5.16 -24.47
N LEU A 66 -0.93 -5.96 -25.52
CA LEU A 66 -1.11 -7.40 -25.48
C LEU A 66 -0.06 -8.01 -26.41
N PHE A 67 0.85 -8.78 -25.81
CA PHE A 67 1.91 -9.46 -26.53
C PHE A 67 1.81 -10.95 -26.25
N THR A 68 2.06 -11.76 -27.27
CA THR A 68 2.14 -13.23 -27.16
C THR A 68 3.52 -13.69 -27.59
N ASP A 69 4.09 -14.62 -26.85
CA ASP A 69 5.33 -15.31 -27.21
C ASP A 69 5.24 -16.77 -26.75
N GLY A 70 5.40 -17.70 -27.70
CA GLY A 70 5.18 -19.13 -27.46
C GLY A 70 3.81 -19.41 -26.84
N ASN A 71 3.79 -19.99 -25.65
CA ASN A 71 2.59 -20.35 -24.89
C ASN A 71 2.28 -19.36 -23.75
N GLU A 72 2.76 -18.13 -23.85
CA GLU A 72 2.54 -17.09 -22.84
C GLU A 72 2.00 -15.80 -23.47
N ALA A 73 1.31 -15.01 -22.66
CA ALA A 73 0.90 -13.67 -23.03
C ALA A 73 1.12 -12.69 -21.88
N PHE A 74 1.46 -11.46 -22.23
CA PHE A 74 1.52 -10.35 -21.30
C PHE A 74 0.53 -9.28 -21.72
N VAL A 75 -0.26 -8.81 -20.77
CA VAL A 75 -1.25 -7.78 -21.00
C VAL A 75 -1.10 -6.66 -19.98
N ARG A 76 -1.29 -5.42 -20.43
CA ARG A 76 -1.45 -4.25 -19.56
C ARG A 76 -2.77 -3.57 -19.90
N TYR A 77 -3.53 -3.20 -18.89
CA TYR A 77 -4.85 -2.59 -19.08
C TYR A 77 -5.20 -1.55 -18.02
N ASP A 78 -6.15 -0.66 -18.33
CA ASP A 78 -7.00 -0.01 -17.33
C ASP A 78 -8.26 -0.84 -17.12
N CYS A 79 -8.69 -0.99 -15.87
CA CYS A 79 -10.01 -1.51 -15.51
C CYS A 79 -10.83 -0.34 -14.94
N PHE A 80 -12.01 -0.12 -15.49
CA PHE A 80 -12.97 0.88 -15.04
C PHE A 80 -14.09 0.18 -14.29
N LEU A 81 -14.45 0.71 -13.13
CA LEU A 81 -15.53 0.23 -12.29
C LEU A 81 -16.79 1.08 -12.49
N ASN A 82 -17.94 0.47 -12.24
CA ASN A 82 -19.26 1.12 -12.26
C ASN A 82 -19.33 2.31 -11.28
N SER A 83 -18.50 2.32 -10.23
CA SER A 83 -18.37 3.43 -9.27
C SER A 83 -17.66 4.66 -9.84
N GLY A 84 -17.06 4.57 -11.03
CA GLY A 84 -16.19 5.61 -11.61
C GLY A 84 -14.73 5.53 -11.14
N VAL A 85 -14.39 4.56 -10.29
CA VAL A 85 -13.00 4.21 -9.95
C VAL A 85 -12.36 3.45 -11.12
N ASN A 86 -11.04 3.57 -11.28
CA ASN A 86 -10.26 2.86 -12.28
C ASN A 86 -8.90 2.53 -11.70
N PHE A 87 -8.36 1.39 -12.07
CA PHE A 87 -7.02 0.96 -11.71
C PHE A 87 -6.33 0.34 -12.92
N GLN A 88 -5.02 0.18 -12.83
CA GLN A 88 -4.21 -0.45 -13.87
C GLN A 88 -3.60 -1.71 -13.33
N ASN A 89 -3.51 -2.76 -14.15
CA ASN A 89 -2.73 -3.95 -13.83
C ASN A 89 -1.92 -4.39 -15.05
N MET A 90 -0.95 -5.26 -14.78
CA MET A 90 -0.32 -6.09 -15.77
C MET A 90 -0.54 -7.55 -15.39
N GLU A 91 -0.81 -8.41 -16.37
CA GLU A 91 -0.99 -9.84 -16.13
C GLU A 91 -0.15 -10.66 -17.08
N ARG A 92 0.38 -11.77 -16.58
CA ARG A 92 0.99 -12.83 -17.38
C ARG A 92 0.06 -14.03 -17.43
N PHE A 93 -0.22 -14.50 -18.63
CA PHE A 93 -1.00 -15.71 -18.89
C PHE A 93 -0.08 -16.82 -19.40
N ARG A 94 -0.36 -18.06 -19.00
CA ARG A 94 0.20 -19.27 -19.63
C ARG A 94 -0.92 -20.12 -20.19
N PHE A 95 -0.63 -20.81 -21.30
CA PHE A 95 -1.61 -21.61 -22.03
C PHE A 95 -1.14 -23.05 -22.29
N SER A 96 -2.12 -23.95 -22.39
CA SER A 96 -2.00 -25.29 -22.99
C SER A 96 -3.34 -25.63 -23.67
N ASP A 97 -3.31 -26.33 -24.79
CA ASP A 97 -4.51 -26.87 -25.45
C ASP A 97 -5.64 -25.86 -25.65
N ASN A 98 -5.28 -24.62 -26.00
CA ASN A 98 -6.21 -23.50 -26.20
C ASN A 98 -7.03 -23.11 -24.95
N GLN A 99 -6.50 -23.40 -23.76
CA GLN A 99 -6.99 -22.98 -22.46
C GLN A 99 -5.91 -22.24 -21.66
N ILE A 100 -6.33 -21.42 -20.71
CA ILE A 100 -5.49 -20.71 -19.75
C ILE A 100 -5.17 -21.68 -18.61
N THR A 101 -3.89 -21.92 -18.37
CA THR A 101 -3.40 -22.79 -17.29
C THR A 101 -2.85 -22.02 -16.08
N ALA A 102 -2.39 -20.79 -16.29
CA ALA A 102 -1.97 -19.94 -15.18
C ALA A 102 -2.18 -18.46 -15.48
N ILE A 103 -2.54 -17.70 -14.46
CA ILE A 103 -2.51 -16.23 -14.47
C ILE A 103 -1.71 -15.73 -13.28
N ILE A 104 -0.79 -14.81 -13.53
CA ILE A 104 -0.14 -14.02 -12.48
C ILE A 104 -0.51 -12.55 -12.72
N VAL A 105 -1.16 -11.95 -11.73
CA VAL A 105 -1.52 -10.54 -11.72
C VAL A 105 -0.47 -9.75 -10.96
N TYR A 106 0.06 -8.74 -11.61
CA TYR A 106 0.86 -7.69 -11.00
C TYR A 106 -0.04 -6.46 -10.87
N PHE A 107 -0.44 -6.13 -9.65
CA PHE A 107 -1.23 -4.93 -9.43
C PHE A 107 -0.42 -3.71 -9.89
N GLY A 108 -0.99 -2.94 -10.80
CA GLY A 108 -0.48 -1.62 -11.07
C GLY A 108 -0.88 -0.71 -9.91
N PHE A 109 0.02 0.20 -9.57
CA PHE A 109 -0.22 1.15 -8.49
C PHE A 109 -1.51 1.91 -8.75
N ASP A 110 -2.43 1.86 -7.79
CA ASP A 110 -3.61 2.70 -7.78
C ASP A 110 -3.19 4.17 -7.75
N PHE A 111 -3.53 4.91 -8.81
CA PHE A 111 -3.34 6.35 -8.88
C PHE A 111 -4.46 7.14 -8.17
N ARG A 112 -5.34 6.48 -7.42
CA ARG A 112 -6.43 7.10 -6.67
C ARG A 112 -6.58 6.52 -5.25
N LYS A 113 -5.63 6.96 -4.41
CA LYS A 113 -5.64 7.07 -2.94
C LYS A 113 -5.07 5.90 -2.14
N ASP A 114 -3.74 5.99 -1.97
CA ASP A 114 -3.11 6.14 -0.66
C ASP A 114 -2.50 4.96 0.09
N THR A 115 -2.47 3.74 -0.43
CA THR A 115 -1.83 2.62 0.29
C THR A 115 -0.31 2.73 0.48
N PHE A 116 0.44 3.32 -0.46
CA PHE A 116 1.90 3.44 -0.30
C PHE A 116 2.31 4.63 0.56
N ALA A 117 1.60 5.76 0.46
CA ALA A 117 1.81 6.87 1.38
C ALA A 117 1.38 6.49 2.81
N GLU A 118 0.31 5.69 2.95
CA GLU A 118 -0.15 5.14 4.22
C GLU A 118 0.88 4.22 4.82
N LEU A 119 1.28 3.18 4.09
CA LEU A 119 2.29 2.26 4.56
C LEU A 119 3.63 2.96 4.79
N ARG A 120 4.00 3.99 4.03
CA ARG A 120 5.22 4.76 4.30
C ARG A 120 5.11 5.59 5.56
N ALA A 121 4.07 6.42 5.68
CA ALA A 121 3.87 7.26 6.87
C ALA A 121 3.72 6.37 8.12
N LYS A 122 2.96 5.29 8.02
CA LYS A 122 2.83 4.29 9.07
C LYS A 122 4.16 3.63 9.41
N ARG A 123 4.91 3.11 8.43
CA ARG A 123 6.23 2.47 8.70
C ARG A 123 7.24 3.45 9.29
N PHE A 124 7.17 4.72 8.89
CA PHE A 124 8.01 5.77 9.46
C PHE A 124 7.62 6.05 10.92
N ASN A 125 6.32 6.06 11.22
CA ASN A 125 5.81 6.15 12.60
C ASN A 125 6.06 4.90 13.46
N ASP A 126 5.99 3.71 12.88
CA ASP A 126 6.41 2.46 13.53
C ASP A 126 7.92 2.47 13.82
N ALA A 127 8.73 3.11 12.95
CA ALA A 127 10.16 3.27 13.18
C ALA A 127 10.47 4.23 14.33
N PHE A 128 9.72 5.33 14.49
CA PHE A 128 9.80 6.16 15.70
C PHE A 128 9.43 5.38 16.95
N ALA A 129 8.29 4.68 16.92
CA ALA A 129 7.84 3.89 18.06
C ALA A 129 8.88 2.82 18.42
N SER A 130 9.46 2.12 17.44
CA SER A 130 10.48 1.10 17.71
C SER A 130 11.89 1.65 17.99
N GLY A 131 12.09 2.98 17.96
CA GLY A 131 13.40 3.59 18.12
C GLY A 131 14.40 3.21 17.01
N ASN A 132 13.91 2.85 15.82
CA ASN A 132 14.71 2.42 14.67
C ASN A 132 15.24 3.63 13.88
N VAL A 133 16.25 4.29 14.43
CA VAL A 133 16.84 5.51 13.87
C VAL A 133 17.46 5.27 12.49
N ASP A 134 18.06 4.10 12.22
CA ASP A 134 18.66 3.82 10.90
C ASP A 134 17.62 3.82 9.78
N TYR A 135 16.43 3.25 10.05
CA TYR A 135 15.34 3.29 9.10
C TYR A 135 14.83 4.73 8.89
N ILE A 136 14.67 5.51 9.97
CA ILE A 136 14.23 6.90 9.89
C ILE A 136 15.19 7.73 9.01
N ILE A 137 16.48 7.64 9.28
CA ILE A 137 17.51 8.40 8.54
C ILE A 137 17.64 7.92 7.10
N GLY A 138 17.60 6.61 6.86
CA GLY A 138 17.65 6.03 5.50
C GLY A 138 16.47 6.45 4.62
N ASN A 139 15.33 6.79 5.21
CA ASN A 139 14.10 7.19 4.50
C ASN A 139 13.82 8.71 4.57
N THR A 140 14.79 9.51 4.99
CA THR A 140 14.68 10.97 5.09
C THR A 140 15.52 11.67 4.01
N ALA A 141 14.95 12.66 3.31
CA ALA A 141 15.67 13.41 2.28
C ALA A 141 16.92 14.11 2.88
N ASN A 142 17.98 14.29 2.08
CA ASN A 142 19.22 14.94 2.55
C ASN A 142 18.96 16.35 3.09
N ASP A 143 18.07 17.08 2.44
CA ASP A 143 17.70 18.47 2.69
C ASP A 143 16.30 18.60 3.32
N VAL A 144 15.90 17.60 4.14
CA VAL A 144 14.64 17.61 4.90
C VAL A 144 14.48 18.89 5.73
N SER A 145 13.24 19.39 5.83
CA SER A 145 12.83 20.32 6.89
C SER A 145 11.92 19.61 7.87
N TRP A 146 12.26 19.67 9.16
CA TRP A 146 11.50 19.00 10.20
C TRP A 146 11.14 19.98 11.31
N HIS A 147 9.84 20.17 11.50
CA HIS A 147 9.31 21.10 12.48
C HIS A 147 8.57 20.34 13.59
N LEU A 148 9.17 20.31 14.78
CA LEU A 148 8.47 19.88 15.99
C LEU A 148 7.74 21.10 16.55
N VAL A 149 6.41 21.09 16.52
CA VAL A 149 5.62 22.26 16.91
C VAL A 149 5.79 22.52 18.41
N GLY A 150 6.24 23.73 18.75
CA GLY A 150 6.61 24.11 20.12
C GLY A 150 8.11 23.99 20.43
N ALA A 151 8.92 23.58 19.46
CA ALA A 151 10.38 23.55 19.50
C ALA A 151 10.98 24.16 18.21
N ASP A 152 12.31 24.11 18.06
CA ASP A 152 13.01 24.65 16.90
C ASP A 152 12.83 23.78 15.65
N GLU A 153 12.89 24.42 14.47
CA GLU A 153 12.92 23.75 13.17
C GLU A 153 14.33 23.17 12.91
N LEU A 154 14.39 21.90 12.52
CA LEU A 154 15.60 21.23 12.08
C LEU A 154 15.69 21.23 10.55
N ARG A 155 16.88 21.52 10.03
CA ARG A 155 17.16 21.46 8.59
C ARG A 155 18.31 20.52 8.30
N GLY A 156 18.11 19.66 7.31
CA GLY A 156 19.07 18.66 6.85
C GLY A 156 19.07 17.38 7.69
N ARG A 157 19.35 16.26 7.01
CA ARG A 157 19.30 14.91 7.60
C ARG A 157 20.27 14.73 8.77
N GLU A 158 21.43 15.37 8.73
CA GLU A 158 22.42 15.29 9.82
C GLU A 158 21.88 15.88 11.14
N SER A 159 21.19 17.02 11.06
CA SER A 159 20.55 17.67 12.21
C SER A 159 19.47 16.78 12.82
N VAL A 160 18.67 16.14 11.96
CA VAL A 160 17.66 15.16 12.35
C VAL A 160 18.30 13.95 13.04
N ASN A 161 19.39 13.39 12.48
CA ASN A 161 20.08 12.26 13.10
C ASN A 161 20.57 12.59 14.50
N LYS A 162 21.25 13.73 14.66
CA LYS A 162 21.76 14.17 15.96
C LYS A 162 20.66 14.29 17.02
N MET A 163 19.45 14.71 16.62
CA MET A 163 18.29 14.76 17.52
C MET A 163 17.77 13.37 17.90
N LEU A 164 17.71 12.43 16.95
CA LEU A 164 17.10 11.11 17.15
C LEU A 164 18.01 10.08 17.82
N GLU A 165 19.34 10.19 17.67
CA GLU A 165 20.29 9.21 18.21
C GLU A 165 20.10 8.91 19.71
N PRO A 166 19.87 9.90 20.61
CA PRO A 166 19.59 9.61 22.01
C PRO A 166 18.31 8.79 22.26
N MET A 167 17.39 8.74 21.30
CA MET A 167 16.14 7.97 21.37
C MET A 167 16.24 6.59 20.72
N ARG A 168 17.42 6.20 20.22
CA ARG A 168 17.64 4.90 19.59
C ARG A 168 17.35 3.76 20.57
N GLY A 169 16.50 2.83 20.13
CA GLY A 169 16.09 1.67 20.92
C GLY A 169 15.21 2.01 22.14
N VAL A 170 14.82 3.27 22.35
CA VAL A 170 13.82 3.64 23.33
C VAL A 170 12.45 3.36 22.72
N VAL A 171 11.72 2.41 23.30
CA VAL A 171 10.42 1.96 22.79
C VAL A 171 9.28 2.31 23.75
N PRO A 172 8.08 2.65 23.25
CA PRO A 172 6.91 2.83 24.06
C PRO A 172 6.50 1.49 24.67
N LYS A 173 5.89 1.58 25.85
CA LYS A 173 5.14 0.47 26.44
C LYS A 173 3.93 0.11 25.57
N GLU A 174 3.24 1.13 25.05
CA GLU A 174 2.08 0.98 24.18
C GLU A 174 2.14 2.00 23.05
N TYR A 175 1.82 1.57 21.84
CA TYR A 175 1.75 2.41 20.66
C TYR A 175 0.54 2.01 19.83
N LYS A 176 -0.29 3.00 19.49
CA LYS A 176 -1.49 2.79 18.68
C LYS A 176 -1.62 3.89 17.65
N THR A 177 -1.71 3.50 16.39
CA THR A 177 -2.18 4.36 15.30
C THR A 177 -3.71 4.34 15.30
N ASN A 178 -4.34 5.51 15.37
CA ASN A 178 -5.79 5.65 15.35
C ASN A 178 -6.32 5.90 13.94
N ASN A 179 -5.74 6.86 13.21
CA ASN A 179 -6.14 7.18 11.84
C ASN A 179 -4.91 7.47 10.97
N ILE A 180 -5.07 7.20 9.67
CA ILE A 180 -4.17 7.66 8.63
C ILE A 180 -5.01 8.31 7.53
N LEU A 181 -4.69 9.56 7.19
CA LEU A 181 -5.39 10.35 6.17
C LEU A 181 -4.41 10.84 5.15
N ILE A 182 -4.71 10.69 3.87
CA ILE A 182 -3.75 10.97 2.83
C ILE A 182 -4.43 11.72 1.68
N HIS A 183 -3.62 12.60 1.09
CA HIS A 183 -4.04 13.41 -0.03
C HIS A 183 -2.82 13.82 -0.86
N GLY A 184 -2.69 13.25 -2.05
CA GLY A 184 -1.60 13.58 -2.96
C GLY A 184 -0.24 13.13 -2.41
N ASN A 185 0.69 14.07 -2.23
CA ASN A 185 2.00 13.79 -1.63
C ASN A 185 2.06 14.07 -0.12
N LYS A 186 0.91 14.20 0.55
CA LYS A 186 0.84 14.43 1.99
C LYS A 186 0.12 13.30 2.70
N ALA A 187 0.59 12.97 3.89
CA ALA A 187 -0.07 12.04 4.81
C ALA A 187 -0.18 12.64 6.20
N VAL A 188 -1.21 12.29 6.94
CA VAL A 188 -1.39 12.60 8.36
C VAL A 188 -1.56 11.28 9.09
N VAL A 189 -0.78 11.09 10.15
CA VAL A 189 -0.90 9.92 11.02
C VAL A 189 -1.15 10.42 12.43
N GLU A 190 -2.24 9.97 13.05
CA GLU A 190 -2.55 10.32 14.43
C GLU A 190 -2.74 9.08 15.29
N GLY A 191 -2.46 9.22 16.57
CA GLY A 191 -2.50 8.10 17.49
C GLY A 191 -2.11 8.47 18.90
N THR A 192 -1.85 7.44 19.69
CA THR A 192 -1.44 7.57 21.09
C THR A 192 -0.28 6.65 21.40
N MET A 193 0.57 7.07 22.32
CA MET A 193 1.66 6.24 22.81
C MET A 193 1.94 6.45 24.30
N ILE A 194 2.54 5.46 24.94
CA ILE A 194 2.96 5.50 26.34
C ILE A 194 4.47 5.31 26.40
N MET A 195 5.21 6.38 26.69
CA MET A 195 6.68 6.36 26.70
C MET A 195 7.23 6.22 28.13
N PRO A 196 8.34 5.49 28.32
CA PRO A 196 9.05 5.49 29.59
C PRO A 196 9.72 6.85 29.85
N LYS A 197 9.65 7.32 31.09
CA LYS A 197 10.40 8.48 31.59
C LYS A 197 11.72 8.03 32.24
N ALA A 198 12.69 8.93 32.31
CA ALA A 198 13.99 8.66 32.95
C ALA A 198 13.88 8.27 34.45
N ASN A 199 12.79 8.66 35.11
CA ASN A 199 12.51 8.34 36.52
C ASN A 199 11.85 6.95 36.71
N GLY A 200 11.66 6.17 35.63
CA GLY A 200 11.02 4.86 35.67
C GLY A 200 9.49 4.87 35.59
N GLU A 201 8.86 6.05 35.52
CA GLU A 201 7.43 6.18 35.28
C GLU A 201 7.10 6.16 33.77
N TYR A 202 5.80 6.25 33.45
CA TYR A 202 5.33 6.32 32.07
C TYR A 202 4.54 7.61 31.82
N GLN A 203 4.63 8.13 30.61
CA GLN A 203 3.86 9.28 30.13
C GLN A 203 3.02 8.88 28.94
N SER A 204 1.72 9.19 29.00
CA SER A 204 0.84 9.07 27.84
C SER A 204 0.93 10.32 26.97
N TYR A 205 0.95 10.11 25.67
CA TYR A 205 0.93 11.16 24.66
C TYR A 205 -0.12 10.88 23.59
N ALA A 206 -0.74 11.93 23.07
CA ALA A 206 -1.39 11.93 21.76
C ALA A 206 -0.46 12.60 20.75
N TYR A 207 -0.37 12.04 19.55
CA TYR A 207 0.45 12.60 18.48
C TYR A 207 -0.37 12.79 17.20
N CYS A 208 0.07 13.76 16.38
CA CYS A 208 -0.40 13.96 15.01
C CYS A 208 0.81 14.39 14.17
N ASP A 209 1.17 13.57 13.19
CA ASP A 209 2.33 13.79 12.35
C ASP A 209 1.88 14.03 10.91
N VAL A 210 2.31 15.15 10.34
CA VAL A 210 1.97 15.57 8.98
C VAL A 210 3.21 15.45 8.10
N TYR A 211 3.13 14.54 7.15
CA TYR A 211 4.20 14.21 6.21
C TYR A 211 3.99 14.89 4.86
N THR A 212 5.08 15.31 4.24
CA THR A 212 5.15 15.60 2.81
C THR A 212 6.24 14.73 2.18
N PHE A 213 5.86 13.89 1.22
CA PHE A 213 6.78 13.04 0.49
C PHE A 213 7.51 13.84 -0.60
N ASP A 214 8.80 13.54 -0.76
CA ASP A 214 9.65 14.16 -1.78
C ASP A 214 9.14 13.77 -3.17
N GLN A 215 8.96 14.77 -4.04
CA GLN A 215 8.49 14.56 -5.39
C GLN A 215 9.58 14.01 -6.32
N SER A 216 10.85 14.31 -6.03
CA SER A 216 12.02 13.86 -6.78
C SER A 216 12.41 12.41 -6.44
N ASN A 217 12.17 12.00 -5.20
CA ASN A 217 12.25 10.61 -4.75
C ASN A 217 11.09 10.29 -3.80
N LYS A 218 10.01 9.72 -4.36
CA LYS A 218 8.75 9.41 -3.65
C LYS A 218 8.89 8.38 -2.52
N GLU A 219 10.08 7.80 -2.35
CA GLU A 219 10.40 6.90 -1.24
C GLU A 219 10.84 7.64 0.02
N THR A 220 11.20 8.93 -0.09
CA THR A 220 11.75 9.72 1.02
C THR A 220 10.80 10.83 1.49
N ILE A 221 10.93 11.21 2.77
CA ILE A 221 10.19 12.33 3.35
C ILE A 221 10.96 13.64 3.14
N LYS A 222 10.26 14.64 2.61
CA LYS A 222 10.79 15.99 2.38
C LYS A 222 10.51 16.93 3.54
N ASP A 223 9.29 16.88 4.07
CA ASP A 223 8.86 17.69 5.20
C ASP A 223 8.11 16.84 6.22
N LEU A 224 8.35 17.10 7.49
CA LEU A 224 7.62 16.51 8.62
C LEU A 224 7.28 17.59 9.64
N THR A 225 5.99 17.74 9.92
CA THR A 225 5.50 18.54 11.05
C THR A 225 4.91 17.60 12.08
N ALA A 226 5.50 17.56 13.27
CA ALA A 226 5.06 16.68 14.35
C ALA A 226 4.40 17.50 15.47
N TYR A 227 3.25 17.04 15.93
CA TYR A 227 2.53 17.56 17.09
C TYR A 227 2.50 16.46 18.15
N LEU A 228 2.88 16.81 19.38
CA LEU A 228 2.86 15.90 20.51
C LEU A 228 2.22 16.60 21.72
N ILE A 229 1.24 15.95 22.32
CA ILE A 229 0.50 16.48 23.47
C ILE A 229 0.60 15.48 24.62
N GLU A 230 1.10 15.94 25.76
CA GLU A 230 1.05 15.17 27.00
C GLU A 230 -0.40 14.99 27.45
N LEU A 231 -0.80 13.74 27.63
CA LEU A 231 -2.10 13.40 28.18
C LEU A 231 -1.97 13.21 29.71
N PRO A 232 -2.97 13.65 30.50
CA PRO A 232 -2.95 13.43 31.93
C PRO A 232 -2.96 11.93 32.23
N ASN A 233 -2.19 11.53 33.24
CA ASN A 233 -2.15 10.14 33.70
C ASN A 233 -3.54 9.73 34.22
N GLU A 234 -3.98 8.49 34.00
CA GLU A 234 -5.33 8.04 34.38
C GLU A 234 -5.70 8.27 35.87
N LYS A 235 -4.70 8.45 36.74
CA LYS A 235 -4.89 8.81 38.14
C LYS A 235 -5.49 10.21 38.36
N GLU A 236 -5.30 11.15 37.42
CA GLU A 236 -5.79 12.53 37.54
C GLU A 236 -7.21 12.73 36.97
N LYS A 237 -7.65 11.85 36.05
CA LYS A 237 -9.00 11.92 35.44
C LYS A 237 -10.16 11.61 36.41
N LYS A 238 -9.89 11.13 37.62
CA LYS A 238 -10.93 10.82 38.64
C LYS A 238 -11.30 11.99 39.55
N THR A 239 -10.72 13.16 39.33
CA THR A 239 -11.01 14.38 40.10
C THR A 239 -11.37 15.49 39.13
N ASN A 240 -12.58 15.42 38.60
CA ASN A 240 -13.44 16.55 38.25
C ASN A 240 -14.83 16.02 37.89
#